data_AF-A0AAX2KQY7-F1
#
_entry.id   AF-A0AAX2KQY7-F1
#
_cell.length_a   1.000
_cell.length_b   1.000
_cell.length_c   1.000
_cell.angle_alpha   90.00
_cell.angle_beta   90.00
_cell.angle_gamma   90.00
#
_symmetry.space_group_name_H-M   'P 1'
#
loop_
_entity.id
_entity.type
_entity.pdbx_description
1 polymer ?
#
loop_
_entity_poly.entity_id
_entity_poly.type
_entity_poly.pdbx_seq_one_letter_code
_entity_poly.pdbx_strand_id
1 'polypeptide(L)'
;MIPKFRAYSVEENIMYYPDEDKNVEWTIDDDTGFIAPLINLENGMWGMIDKYVLMQSTGLKDKNGVEIFEGDLVEHDDNINGTWETFEACEIVYDVDYAQFCFKNDASNFLSYYRNLCIIGNIHENPELLEKASEEDDSKI
;
A
#
# COMPACT_ATOMS: atom_id res chain seq x y z
N MET A 1 2.10 15.11 -9.75
CA MET A 1 2.17 13.64 -9.78
C MET A 1 0.95 13.16 -10.53
N ILE A 2 1.10 12.15 -11.40
CA ILE A 2 -0.05 11.48 -12.04
C ILE A 2 -0.53 10.42 -11.03
N PRO A 3 -1.81 10.39 -10.64
CA PRO A 3 -2.31 9.37 -9.72
C PRO A 3 -2.09 7.97 -10.30
N LYS A 4 -1.49 7.10 -9.48
CA LYS A 4 -1.35 5.67 -9.76
C LYS A 4 -2.09 4.88 -8.70
N PHE A 5 -2.60 3.73 -9.09
CA PHE A 5 -3.34 2.85 -8.20
C PHE A 5 -2.90 1.41 -8.40
N ARG A 6 -3.11 0.59 -7.37
CA ARG A 6 -3.12 -0.87 -7.45
C ARG A 6 -4.42 -1.37 -6.85
N ALA A 7 -4.83 -2.59 -7.22
CA ALA A 7 -6.07 -3.17 -6.72
C ALA A 7 -5.85 -4.60 -6.24
N TYR A 8 -6.33 -4.91 -5.05
CA TYR A 8 -6.33 -6.26 -4.51
C TYR A 8 -7.70 -6.90 -4.75
N SER A 9 -7.76 -8.01 -5.48
CA SER A 9 -8.97 -8.83 -5.64
C SER A 9 -9.17 -9.71 -4.41
N VAL A 10 -10.27 -9.49 -3.71
CA VAL A 10 -10.60 -10.22 -2.47
C VAL A 10 -11.03 -11.66 -2.77
N GLU A 11 -11.64 -11.90 -3.92
CA GLU A 11 -12.09 -13.25 -4.30
C GLU A 11 -10.95 -14.12 -4.80
N GLU A 12 -10.02 -13.53 -5.57
CA GLU A 12 -8.91 -14.26 -6.18
C GLU A 12 -7.65 -14.25 -5.31
N ASN A 13 -7.57 -13.35 -4.32
CA ASN A 13 -6.38 -13.08 -3.52
C ASN A 13 -5.17 -12.70 -4.38
N ILE A 14 -5.38 -11.83 -5.37
CA ILE A 14 -4.37 -11.38 -6.33
C ILE A 14 -4.25 -9.86 -6.28
N MET A 15 -3.02 -9.36 -6.25
CA MET A 15 -2.70 -7.94 -6.40
C MET A 15 -2.45 -7.59 -7.88
N TYR A 16 -3.19 -6.61 -8.39
CA TYR A 16 -3.03 -6.09 -9.75
C TYR A 16 -2.35 -4.72 -9.75
N TYR A 17 -1.40 -4.56 -10.67
CA TYR A 17 -0.65 -3.33 -10.90
C TYR A 17 -0.87 -2.87 -12.36
N PRO A 18 -1.96 -2.16 -12.69
CA PRO A 18 -2.29 -1.85 -14.08
C PRO A 18 -1.29 -0.93 -14.79
N ASP A 19 -0.52 -0.15 -14.03
CA ASP A 19 0.58 0.65 -14.58
C ASP A 19 1.80 -0.19 -14.98
N GLU A 20 1.87 -1.46 -14.54
CA GLU A 20 2.98 -2.38 -14.79
C GLU A 20 2.56 -3.61 -15.63
N ASP A 21 1.28 -4.01 -15.58
CA ASP A 21 0.73 -5.14 -16.32
C ASP A 21 -0.22 -4.68 -17.44
N LYS A 22 0.18 -4.96 -18.69
CA LYS A 22 -0.60 -4.65 -19.90
C LYS A 22 -1.90 -5.46 -20.03
N ASN A 23 -2.08 -6.49 -19.21
CA ASN A 23 -3.31 -7.28 -19.18
C ASN A 23 -4.33 -6.71 -18.20
N VAL A 24 -4.04 -5.57 -17.56
CA VAL A 24 -4.97 -4.90 -16.67
C VAL A 24 -5.11 -3.44 -17.08
N GLU A 25 -6.34 -2.98 -17.21
CA GLU A 25 -6.69 -1.59 -17.47
C GLU A 25 -7.61 -1.04 -16.37
N TRP A 26 -7.81 0.28 -16.34
CA TRP A 26 -8.79 0.92 -15.47
C TRP A 26 -10.08 1.16 -16.24
N THR A 27 -11.21 0.78 -15.66
CA THR A 27 -12.54 1.20 -16.09
C THR A 27 -13.24 1.96 -14.98
N ILE A 28 -14.33 2.65 -15.32
CA ILE A 28 -15.31 3.09 -14.34
C ILE A 28 -16.41 2.03 -14.35
N ASP A 29 -16.74 1.53 -13.17
CA ASP A 29 -17.91 0.67 -12.96
C ASP A 29 -19.17 1.52 -13.21
N ASP A 30 -19.97 1.13 -14.20
CA ASP A 30 -21.18 1.87 -14.59
C ASP A 30 -22.27 1.84 -13.51
N ASP A 31 -22.29 0.83 -12.64
CA ASP A 31 -23.28 0.67 -11.58
C ASP A 31 -22.91 1.49 -10.33
N THR A 32 -21.62 1.54 -9.99
CA THR A 32 -21.14 2.21 -8.76
C THR A 32 -20.49 3.57 -9.00
N GLY A 33 -20.01 3.83 -10.22
CA GLY A 33 -19.24 5.02 -10.59
C GLY A 33 -17.79 5.02 -10.08
N PHE A 34 -17.31 3.91 -9.51
CA PHE A 34 -15.94 3.81 -8.97
C PHE A 34 -14.95 3.27 -10.01
N ILE A 35 -13.66 3.56 -9.78
CA ILE A 35 -12.56 3.02 -10.59
C ILE A 35 -12.42 1.54 -10.27
N ALA A 36 -12.53 0.66 -11.28
CA ALA A 36 -12.41 -0.78 -11.17
C ALA A 36 -11.31 -1.33 -12.11
N PRO A 37 -10.56 -2.37 -11.69
CA PRO A 37 -9.61 -3.02 -12.58
C PRO A 37 -10.36 -3.91 -13.58
N LEU A 38 -9.95 -3.80 -14.84
CA LEU A 38 -10.46 -4.57 -15.96
C LEU A 38 -9.34 -5.51 -16.43
N ILE A 39 -9.54 -6.82 -16.33
CA ILE A 39 -8.53 -7.84 -16.65
C ILE A 39 -8.78 -8.48 -18.02
N ASN A 40 -7.72 -8.76 -18.76
CA ASN A 40 -7.77 -9.45 -20.04
C ASN A 40 -7.97 -10.95 -19.83
N LEU A 41 -9.11 -11.48 -20.29
CA LEU A 41 -9.50 -12.88 -20.19
C LEU A 41 -9.14 -13.70 -21.45
N GLU A 42 -8.24 -13.16 -22.28
CA GLU A 42 -7.87 -13.65 -23.61
C GLU A 42 -8.98 -13.53 -24.67
N ASN A 43 -8.63 -13.79 -25.93
CA ASN A 43 -9.55 -13.77 -27.09
C ASN A 43 -10.32 -12.44 -27.29
N GLY A 44 -9.76 -11.33 -26.78
CA GLY A 44 -10.38 -10.01 -26.85
C GLY A 44 -11.49 -9.79 -25.83
N MET A 45 -11.65 -10.70 -24.86
CA MET A 45 -12.60 -10.54 -23.76
C MET A 45 -11.91 -9.88 -22.57
N TRP A 46 -12.61 -8.95 -21.94
CA TRP A 46 -12.18 -8.28 -20.73
C TRP A 46 -13.23 -8.48 -19.65
N GLY A 47 -12.79 -8.75 -18.42
CA GLY A 47 -13.64 -8.95 -17.26
C GLY A 47 -13.36 -7.90 -16.20
N MET A 48 -14.40 -7.33 -15.62
CA MET A 48 -14.25 -6.45 -14.46
C MET A 48 -14.11 -7.30 -13.20
N ILE A 49 -13.27 -6.85 -12.26
CA ILE A 49 -13.25 -7.43 -10.91
C ILE A 49 -14.29 -6.71 -10.07
N ASP A 50 -15.27 -7.43 -9.54
CA ASP A 50 -16.37 -6.84 -8.76
C ASP A 50 -15.98 -6.54 -7.31
N LYS A 51 -15.11 -7.38 -6.69
CA LYS A 51 -14.71 -7.25 -5.29
C LYS A 51 -13.23 -6.99 -5.16
N TYR A 52 -12.89 -5.71 -5.09
CA TYR A 52 -11.51 -5.26 -4.97
C TYR A 52 -11.35 -4.16 -3.93
N VAL A 53 -10.13 -4.02 -3.44
CA VAL A 53 -9.69 -2.88 -2.63
C VAL A 53 -8.72 -2.06 -3.47
N LEU A 54 -9.06 -0.80 -3.72
CA LEU A 54 -8.20 0.13 -4.42
C LEU A 54 -7.21 0.77 -3.43
N MET A 55 -5.95 0.88 -3.80
CA MET A 55 -4.91 1.53 -3.02
C MET A 55 -4.17 2.53 -3.89
N GLN A 56 -4.02 3.76 -3.40
CA GLN A 56 -3.34 4.82 -4.12
C GLN A 56 -1.83 4.80 -3.88
N SER A 57 -1.04 5.15 -4.89
CA SER A 57 0.38 5.44 -4.72
C SER A 57 0.61 6.73 -3.94
N THR A 58 1.58 6.71 -3.03
CA THR A 58 2.08 7.89 -2.33
C THR A 58 2.94 8.79 -3.23
N GLY A 59 3.46 8.26 -4.35
CA GLY A 59 4.49 8.87 -5.20
C GLY A 59 5.89 8.90 -4.57
N LEU A 60 6.07 8.35 -3.36
CA LEU A 60 7.35 8.14 -2.71
C LEU A 60 7.87 6.73 -3.02
N LYS A 61 9.18 6.55 -2.88
CA LYS A 61 9.85 5.26 -3.05
C LYS A 61 10.57 4.88 -1.78
N ASP A 62 10.60 3.58 -1.49
CA ASP A 62 11.37 3.00 -0.41
C ASP A 62 12.89 3.03 -0.73
N LYS A 63 13.72 2.54 0.21
CA LYS A 63 15.18 2.47 0.06
C LYS A 63 15.65 1.60 -1.12
N ASN A 64 14.82 0.68 -1.58
CA ASN A 64 15.09 -0.21 -2.72
C ASN A 64 14.57 0.37 -4.04
N GLY A 65 13.93 1.55 -4.02
CA GLY A 65 13.38 2.22 -5.20
C GLY A 65 11.99 1.73 -5.62
N VAL A 66 11.34 0.89 -4.79
CA VAL A 66 9.97 0.41 -4.99
C VAL A 66 8.99 1.50 -4.55
N GLU A 67 7.95 1.73 -5.35
CA GLU A 67 6.95 2.75 -5.06
C GLU A 67 6.06 2.32 -3.88
N ILE A 68 5.82 3.24 -2.94
CA ILE A 68 5.01 2.99 -1.74
C ILE A 68 3.55 3.33 -2.04
N PHE A 69 2.64 2.44 -1.67
CA PHE A 69 1.19 2.56 -1.81
C PHE A 69 0.50 2.51 -0.44
N GLU A 70 -0.76 2.94 -0.40
CA GLU A 70 -1.65 2.64 0.73
C GLU A 70 -1.69 1.12 1.00
N GLY A 71 -1.78 0.77 2.29
CA GLY A 71 -1.80 -0.60 2.76
C GLY A 71 -0.43 -1.30 2.76
N ASP A 72 0.65 -0.67 2.27
CA ASP A 72 1.99 -1.21 2.44
C ASP A 72 2.39 -1.23 3.92
N LEU A 73 3.09 -2.29 4.30
CA LEU A 73 3.75 -2.43 5.59
C LEU A 73 5.22 -2.09 5.41
N VAL A 74 5.69 -1.13 6.19
CA VAL A 74 7.08 -0.69 6.13
C VAL A 74 7.80 -0.87 7.45
N GLU A 75 9.08 -1.18 7.36
CA GLU A 75 10.02 -1.14 8.47
C GLU A 75 10.95 0.06 8.35
N HIS A 76 11.51 0.47 9.48
CA HIS A 76 12.54 1.47 9.57
C HIS A 76 13.60 1.04 10.56
N ASP A 77 14.86 1.25 10.19
CA ASP A 77 16.01 1.08 11.06
C ASP A 77 17.09 2.07 10.64
N ASP A 78 17.15 3.23 11.30
CA ASP A 78 18.09 4.29 10.94
C ASP A 78 18.45 5.21 12.11
N ASN A 79 19.54 5.95 11.93
CA ASN A 79 19.91 7.06 12.80
C ASN A 79 19.31 8.37 12.27
N ILE A 80 18.22 8.84 12.89
CA ILE A 80 17.62 10.14 12.60
C ILE A 80 18.17 11.17 13.59
N ASN A 81 18.94 12.14 13.08
CA ASN A 81 19.46 13.28 13.84
C ASN A 81 20.23 12.92 15.13
N GLY A 82 20.92 11.78 15.15
CA GLY A 82 21.72 11.33 16.29
C GLY A 82 21.00 10.35 17.22
N THR A 83 19.69 10.12 17.00
CA THR A 83 18.92 9.10 17.72
C THR A 83 18.70 7.91 16.80
N TRP A 84 18.88 6.69 17.32
CA TRP A 84 18.51 5.48 16.60
C TRP A 84 17.01 5.26 16.76
N GLU A 85 16.29 5.18 15.65
CA GLU A 85 14.86 4.90 15.63
C GLU A 85 14.63 3.62 14.82
N THR A 86 13.83 2.71 15.38
CA THR A 86 13.42 1.49 14.71
C THR A 86 11.96 1.20 14.99
N PHE A 87 11.26 0.75 13.96
CA PHE A 87 9.93 0.17 14.07
C PHE A 87 9.78 -0.90 12.99
N GLU A 88 8.93 -1.87 13.27
CA GLU A 88 8.62 -2.97 12.36
C GLU A 88 7.16 -2.88 11.92
N ALA A 89 6.90 -3.26 10.67
CA ALA A 89 5.58 -3.47 10.09
C ALA A 89 4.51 -2.40 10.38
N CYS A 90 4.80 -1.13 10.07
CA CYS A 90 3.81 -0.06 10.15
C CYS A 90 3.05 0.11 8.82
N GLU A 91 1.71 0.12 8.89
CA GLU A 91 0.83 0.32 7.73
C GLU A 91 0.84 1.76 7.24
N ILE A 92 0.93 1.95 5.93
CA ILE A 92 0.79 3.24 5.25
C ILE A 92 -0.68 3.52 4.96
N VAL A 93 -1.18 4.67 5.41
CA VAL A 93 -2.57 5.11 5.20
C VAL A 93 -2.61 6.56 4.71
N TYR A 94 -3.72 6.95 4.07
CA TYR A 94 -4.04 8.35 3.85
C TYR A 94 -4.89 8.88 5.01
N ASP A 95 -4.38 9.87 5.72
CA ASP A 95 -5.10 10.59 6.76
C ASP A 95 -5.86 11.77 6.15
N VAL A 96 -7.17 11.80 6.35
CA VAL A 96 -8.07 12.80 5.77
C VAL A 96 -7.97 14.14 6.50
N ASP A 97 -7.70 14.15 7.81
CA ASP A 97 -7.65 15.36 8.63
C ASP A 97 -6.38 16.16 8.33
N TYR A 98 -5.26 15.47 8.10
CA TYR A 98 -3.98 16.05 7.71
C TYR A 98 -3.76 16.09 6.19
N ALA A 99 -4.66 15.47 5.41
CA ALA A 99 -4.59 15.37 3.96
C ALA A 99 -3.23 14.89 3.43
N GLN A 100 -2.72 13.80 4.02
CA GLN A 100 -1.40 13.26 3.70
C GLN A 100 -1.33 11.73 3.87
N PHE A 101 -0.33 11.12 3.24
CA PHE A 101 0.08 9.76 3.55
C PHE A 101 0.98 9.73 4.79
N CYS A 102 0.70 8.83 5.73
CA CYS A 102 1.42 8.69 7.00
C CYS A 102 1.41 7.23 7.48
N PHE A 103 2.07 6.97 8.61
CA PHE A 103 1.91 5.70 9.31
C PHE A 103 0.56 5.65 10.02
N LYS A 104 -0.07 4.49 10.03
CA LYS A 104 -1.30 4.25 10.78
C LYS A 104 -1.05 4.51 12.27
N ASN A 105 -1.94 5.30 12.88
CA ASN A 105 -1.85 5.78 14.26
C ASN A 105 -0.76 6.83 14.56
N ASP A 106 -0.01 7.29 13.55
CA ASP A 106 0.91 8.42 13.67
C ASP A 106 0.86 9.33 12.44
N ALA A 107 -0.22 10.10 12.35
CA ALA A 107 -0.43 11.09 11.29
C ALA A 107 0.44 12.34 11.45
N SER A 108 1.19 12.48 12.55
CA SER A 108 2.04 13.65 12.79
C SER A 108 3.34 13.61 11.99
N ASN A 109 3.73 12.41 11.55
CA ASN A 109 4.98 12.15 10.85
C ASN A 109 4.77 11.98 9.34
N PHE A 110 5.44 12.85 8.57
CA PHE A 110 5.45 12.78 7.11
C PHE A 110 6.37 11.65 6.66
N LEU A 111 5.89 10.78 5.76
CA LEU A 111 6.70 9.70 5.20
C LEU A 111 8.01 10.18 4.57
N SER A 112 8.00 11.38 3.97
CA SER A 112 9.17 11.98 3.35
C SER A 112 10.33 12.29 4.31
N TYR A 113 10.11 12.28 5.62
CA TYR A 113 11.19 12.45 6.59
C TYR A 113 12.04 11.21 6.77
N TYR A 114 11.52 10.03 6.42
CA TYR A 114 12.20 8.76 6.59
C TYR A 114 12.93 8.39 5.30
N ARG A 115 14.26 8.35 5.35
CA ARG A 115 15.10 8.06 4.17
C ARG A 115 15.33 6.57 3.94
N ASN A 116 15.17 5.77 4.98
CA ASN A 116 15.48 4.34 5.00
C ASN A 116 14.24 3.49 5.34
N LEU A 117 13.07 3.88 4.80
CA LEU A 117 11.90 3.00 4.81
C LEU A 117 12.13 1.82 3.86
N CYS A 118 11.70 0.64 4.27
CA CYS A 118 11.68 -0.54 3.43
C CYS A 118 10.28 -1.13 3.44
N ILE A 119 9.72 -1.41 2.27
CA ILE A 119 8.48 -2.19 2.19
C ILE A 119 8.82 -3.64 2.51
N ILE A 120 8.06 -4.25 3.42
CA ILE A 120 8.21 -5.65 3.83
C ILE A 120 7.00 -6.52 3.48
N GLY A 121 5.91 -5.90 3.05
CA GLY A 121 4.67 -6.56 2.66
C GLY A 121 3.53 -5.57 2.53
N ASN A 122 2.29 -6.06 2.48
CA ASN A 122 1.09 -5.23 2.59
C ASN A 122 0.01 -5.96 3.41
N ILE A 123 -0.99 -5.22 3.86
CA ILE A 123 -2.06 -5.75 4.74
C ILE A 123 -2.92 -6.85 4.12
N HIS A 124 -2.89 -7.01 2.78
CA HIS A 124 -3.70 -7.99 2.08
C HIS A 124 -2.94 -9.30 1.81
N GLU A 125 -1.69 -9.21 1.37
CA GLU A 125 -0.85 -10.37 1.05
C GLU A 125 -0.04 -10.87 2.25
N ASN A 126 0.18 -10.02 3.26
CA ASN A 126 1.01 -10.33 4.44
C ASN A 126 0.36 -9.88 5.76
N PRO A 127 -0.91 -10.25 6.04
CA PRO A 127 -1.59 -9.84 7.28
C PRO A 127 -0.88 -10.31 8.56
N GLU A 128 -0.13 -11.41 8.51
CA GLU A 128 0.63 -11.98 9.63
C GLU A 128 1.77 -11.08 10.14
N LEU A 129 2.22 -10.11 9.33
CA LEU A 129 3.26 -9.17 9.74
C LEU A 129 2.75 -8.17 10.79
N LEU A 130 1.46 -7.84 10.77
CA LEU A 130 0.83 -6.97 11.78
C LEU A 130 0.69 -7.68 13.13
N GLU A 131 0.35 -8.97 13.12
CA GLU A 131 0.19 -9.77 14.34
C GLU A 131 1.50 -9.83 15.14
N LYS A 132 2.62 -10.10 14.44
CA LYS A 132 3.94 -10.15 15.07
C LYS A 132 4.36 -8.82 15.69
N ALA A 133 4.13 -7.70 15.00
CA ALA A 133 4.45 -6.39 15.53
C ALA A 133 3.69 -6.08 16.83
N SER A 134 2.41 -6.50 16.90
CA SER A 134 1.60 -6.33 18.12
C SER A 134 2.09 -7.21 19.30
N GLU A 135 2.53 -8.44 19.03
CA GLU A 135 3.06 -9.35 20.06
C GLU A 135 4.40 -8.87 20.64
N GLU A 136 5.24 -8.23 19.83
CA GLU A 136 6.52 -7.69 20.28
C GLU A 136 6.39 -6.41 21.11
N ASP A 137 5.42 -5.54 20.80
CA ASP A 137 5.15 -4.34 21.61
C ASP A 137 4.62 -4.68 23.00
N ASP A 138 3.76 -5.71 23.12
CA ASP A 138 3.26 -6.20 24.41
C ASP A 138 4.36 -6.86 25.27
N SER A 139 5.44 -7.35 24.65
CA SER A 139 6.58 -7.98 25.35
C SER A 139 7.55 -6.97 26.00
N LYS A 140 7.39 -5.68 25.71
CA LYS A 140 8.24 -4.57 26.20
C LYS A 140 7.62 -3.79 27.38
N ILE A 141 6.47 -4.23 27.92
CA ILE A 141 5.78 -3.61 29.08
C ILE A 141 6.14 -4.30 30.41
#